data_AF-A0A7C7C366-F1
#
_entry.id   AF-A0A7C7C366-F1
#
_cell.length_a   1.000
_cell.length_b   1.000
_cell.length_c   1.000
_cell.angle_alpha   90.00
_cell.angle_beta   90.00
_cell.angle_gamma   90.00
#
_symmetry.space_group_name_H-M   'P 1'
#
loop_
_entity.id
_entity.type
_entity.pdbx_description
1 polymer ?
#
loop_
_entity_poly.entity_id
_entity_poly.type
_entity_poly.pdbx_seq_one_letter_code
_entity_poly.pdbx_strand_id
1 'polypeptide(L)'
;MTDDEQKKLIVMIVELSGKVQILLDKQDELAENINKIKEAVYNPDLGLYARLKELDTRTQQVETWKATNTRILWLVGGTVAGLLVKTAWVVLF
;
A
#
# COMPACT_ATOMS: atom_id res chain seq x y z
N MET A 1 -14.68 46.96 40.51
CA MET A 1 -14.25 45.55 40.67
C MET A 1 -14.04 45.34 42.14
N THR A 2 -14.82 44.47 42.77
CA THR A 2 -14.64 44.14 44.18
C THR A 2 -13.43 43.23 44.34
N ASP A 3 -12.75 43.24 45.50
CA ASP A 3 -11.56 42.41 45.75
C ASP A 3 -11.80 40.91 45.50
N ASP A 4 -13.05 40.45 45.67
CA ASP A 4 -13.44 39.07 45.39
C ASP A 4 -13.46 38.74 43.89
N GLU A 5 -13.86 39.70 43.04
CA GLU A 5 -13.78 39.56 41.58
C GLU A 5 -12.32 39.51 41.10
N GLN A 6 -11.45 40.31 41.71
CA GLN A 6 -10.00 40.28 41.45
C GLN A 6 -9.39 38.93 41.83
N LYS A 7 -9.69 38.41 43.02
CA LYS A 7 -9.20 37.10 43.47
C LYS A 7 -9.67 35.98 42.56
N LYS A 8 -10.94 35.97 42.17
CA LYS A 8 -11.49 34.96 41.26
C LYS A 8 -10.82 35.01 39.88
N LEU A 9 -10.54 36.21 39.38
CA LEU A 9 -9.84 36.40 38.11
C LEU A 9 -8.40 35.85 38.17
N ILE A 10 -7.67 36.11 39.26
CA ILE A 10 -6.31 35.59 39.47
C ILE A 10 -6.30 34.06 39.48
N VAL A 11 -7.24 33.43 40.20
CA VAL A 11 -7.35 31.96 40.25
C VAL A 11 -7.61 31.39 38.85
N MET A 12 -8.54 31.97 38.09
CA MET A 12 -8.82 31.53 36.72
C MET A 12 -7.61 31.70 35.80
N ILE A 13 -6.83 32.77 35.94
CA ILE A 13 -5.61 32.98 35.16
C ILE A 13 -4.54 31.93 35.49
N VAL A 14 -4.37 31.58 36.77
CA VAL A 14 -3.43 30.54 37.20
C VAL A 14 -3.84 29.18 36.64
N GLU A 15 -5.12 28.82 36.73
CA GLU A 15 -5.64 27.58 36.14
C GLU A 15 -5.47 27.54 34.62
N LEU A 16 -5.76 28.66 33.95
CA LEU A 16 -5.59 28.78 32.50
C LEU A 16 -4.12 28.63 32.12
N SER A 17 -3.20 29.27 32.84
CA SER A 17 -1.75 29.15 32.63
C SER A 17 -1.29 27.70 32.78
N GLY A 18 -1.80 26.98 33.78
CA GLY A 18 -1.50 25.55 33.97
C GLY A 18 -1.99 24.70 32.80
N LYS A 19 -3.22 24.95 32.32
CA LYS A 19 -3.78 24.25 31.15
C LYS A 19 -3.02 24.55 29.87
N VAL A 20 -2.56 25.80 29.68
CA VAL A 20 -1.73 26.20 28.53
C VAL A 20 -0.40 25.46 28.55
N GLN A 21 0.24 25.32 29.71
CA GLN A 21 1.49 24.56 29.81
C GLN A 21 1.30 23.11 29.38
N ILE A 22 0.24 22.44 29.85
CA ILE A 22 -0.08 21.06 29.44
C ILE A 22 -0.32 20.96 27.92
N LEU A 23 -0.94 21.97 27.30
CA LEU A 23 -1.15 21.99 25.86
C LEU A 23 0.17 22.15 25.08
N LEU A 24 1.11 22.94 25.59
CA LEU A 24 2.44 23.09 25.00
C LEU A 24 3.19 21.76 25.05
N ASP A 25 3.21 21.09 26.20
CA ASP A 25 3.88 19.80 26.37
C ASP A 25 3.29 18.74 25.40
N LYS A 26 1.97 18.74 25.19
CA LYS A 26 1.31 17.86 24.21
C LYS A 26 1.59 18.23 22.76
N GLN A 27 1.87 19.49 22.43
CA GLN A 27 2.23 19.87 21.06
C GLN A 27 3.57 19.28 20.65
N ASP A 28 4.53 19.20 21.57
CA ASP A 28 5.82 18.57 21.32
C ASP A 28 5.65 17.07 21.03
N GLU A 29 4.83 16.38 21.84
CA GLU A 29 4.49 14.96 21.61
C GLU A 29 3.76 14.75 20.27
N LEU A 30 2.83 15.65 19.91
CA LEU A 30 2.14 15.62 18.62
C LEU A 30 3.11 15.83 17.45
N ALA A 31 4.06 16.76 17.58
CA ALA A 31 5.07 17.01 16.56
C ALA A 31 5.95 15.76 16.33
N GLU A 32 6.34 15.07 17.39
CA GLU A 32 7.09 13.82 17.31
C GLU A 32 6.27 12.71 16.62
N ASN A 33 5.00 12.55 17.01
CA ASN A 33 4.11 11.56 16.39
C ASN A 33 3.87 11.83 14.90
N ILE A 34 3.72 13.10 14.50
CA ILE A 34 3.60 13.49 13.09
C ILE A 34 4.87 13.12 12.33
N ASN A 35 6.06 13.29 12.92
CA ASN A 35 7.31 12.90 12.28
C ASN A 35 7.40 11.37 12.08
N LYS A 36 6.99 10.57 13.07
CA LYS A 36 6.92 9.10 12.93
C LYS A 36 5.93 8.67 11.85
N ILE A 37 4.77 9.33 11.76
CA ILE A 37 3.80 9.07 10.69
C ILE A 37 4.40 9.41 9.32
N LYS A 38 5.06 10.56 9.19
CA LYS A 38 5.74 10.93 7.93
C LYS A 38 6.78 9.88 7.56
N GLU A 39 7.60 9.44 8.52
CA GLU A 39 8.59 8.40 8.29
C GLU A 39 7.95 7.09 7.82
N ALA A 40 6.86 6.64 8.44
CA ALA A 40 6.11 5.46 8.00
C ALA A 40 5.39 5.65 6.65
N VAL A 41 5.08 6.88 6.24
CA VAL A 41 4.48 7.17 4.92
C VAL A 41 5.54 7.20 3.82
N TYR A 42 6.71 7.77 4.08
CA TYR A 42 7.80 7.88 3.11
C TYR A 42 8.69 6.63 3.06
N ASN A 43 8.82 5.94 4.19
CA ASN A 43 9.47 4.64 4.35
C ASN A 43 8.43 3.65 4.89
N PRO A 44 7.39 3.31 4.11
CA PRO A 44 6.41 2.33 4.53
C PRO A 44 7.16 1.06 4.88
N ASP A 45 6.87 0.51 6.06
CA ASP A 45 7.44 -0.73 6.54
C ASP A 45 7.55 -1.67 5.35
N LEU A 46 8.81 -1.96 4.98
CA LEU A 46 9.15 -2.71 3.78
C LEU A 46 8.30 -3.98 3.69
N GLY A 47 7.83 -4.52 4.81
CA GLY A 47 6.89 -5.63 4.88
C GLY A 47 5.66 -5.51 3.98
N LEU A 48 4.84 -4.45 4.05
CA LEU A 48 3.59 -4.41 3.29
C LEU A 48 3.83 -4.12 1.80
N TYR A 49 4.68 -3.14 1.48
CA TYR A 49 5.00 -2.83 0.09
C TYR A 49 5.83 -3.94 -0.58
N ALA A 50 6.78 -4.58 0.11
CA ALA A 50 7.51 -5.72 -0.44
C ALA A 50 6.60 -6.92 -0.65
N ARG A 51 5.64 -7.19 0.25
CA ARG A 51 4.63 -8.22 0.02
C ARG A 51 3.75 -7.89 -1.19
N LEU A 52 3.26 -6.67 -1.31
CA LEU A 52 2.46 -6.26 -2.48
C LEU A 52 3.26 -6.35 -3.78
N LYS A 53 4.51 -5.88 -3.78
CA LYS A 53 5.43 -6.00 -4.92
C LYS A 53 5.74 -7.46 -5.25
N GLU A 54 5.90 -8.31 -4.25
CA GLU A 54 6.10 -9.75 -4.43
C GLU A 54 4.85 -10.41 -5.05
N LEU A 55 3.65 -10.06 -4.59
CA LEU A 55 2.39 -10.53 -5.18
C LEU A 55 2.21 -10.07 -6.63
N ASP A 56 2.54 -8.80 -6.93
CA ASP A 56 2.51 -8.26 -8.29
C ASP A 56 3.50 -9.00 -9.20
N THR A 57 4.72 -9.21 -8.72
CA THR A 57 5.77 -9.97 -9.43
C THR A 57 5.31 -11.40 -9.73
N ARG A 58 4.69 -12.08 -8.76
CA ARG A 58 4.15 -13.44 -8.94
C ARG A 58 3.03 -13.45 -10.00
N THR A 59 2.16 -12.46 -9.99
CA THR A 59 1.07 -12.33 -10.97
C THR A 59 1.63 -12.17 -12.38
N GLN A 60 2.61 -11.28 -12.56
CA GLN A 60 3.26 -11.06 -13.86
C GLN A 60 3.96 -12.31 -14.40
N GLN A 61 4.58 -13.10 -13.53
CA GLN A 61 5.21 -14.38 -13.91
C GLN A 61 4.18 -15.38 -14.44
N VAL A 62 3.03 -15.50 -13.77
CA VAL A 62 1.94 -16.40 -14.18
C VAL A 62 1.35 -15.98 -15.52
N GLU A 63 1.13 -14.68 -15.73
CA GLU A 63 0.63 -14.15 -17.00
C GLU A 63 1.60 -14.44 -18.16
N THR A 64 2.89 -14.22 -17.93
CA THR A 64 3.95 -14.49 -18.92
C THR A 64 4.03 -15.97 -19.26
N TRP A 65 3.95 -16.84 -18.24
CA TRP A 65 3.94 -18.29 -18.42
C TRP A 65 2.71 -18.75 -19.22
N LYS A 66 1.53 -18.22 -18.89
CA LYS A 66 0.28 -18.53 -19.60
C LYS A 66 0.37 -18.11 -21.07
N ALA A 67 0.80 -16.88 -21.34
CA ALA A 67 0.94 -16.38 -22.70
C ALA A 67 1.93 -17.23 -23.53
N THR A 68 3.06 -17.61 -22.93
CA THR A 68 4.06 -18.46 -23.57
C THR A 68 3.50 -19.85 -23.88
N ASN A 69 2.82 -20.48 -22.91
CA ASN A 69 2.23 -21.80 -23.10
C ASN A 69 1.09 -21.80 -24.11
N THR A 70 0.25 -20.76 -24.15
CA THR A 70 -0.80 -20.64 -25.17
C THR A 70 -0.19 -20.58 -26.57
N ARG A 71 0.89 -19.84 -26.77
CA ARG A 71 1.60 -19.79 -28.06
C ARG A 71 2.16 -21.16 -28.45
N ILE A 72 2.82 -21.85 -27.51
CA ILE A 72 3.36 -23.20 -27.75
C ILE A 72 2.24 -24.17 -28.09
N LEU A 73 1.13 -24.14 -27.36
CA LEU A 73 -0.02 -25.01 -27.59
C LEU A 73 -0.61 -24.81 -28.99
N TRP A 74 -0.73 -23.57 -29.45
CA TRP A 74 -1.19 -23.28 -30.81
C TRP A 74 -0.21 -23.77 -31.89
N LEU A 75 1.10 -23.62 -31.67
CA LEU A 75 2.11 -24.12 -32.60
C LEU A 75 2.07 -25.65 -32.72
N VAL A 76 2.02 -26.35 -31.59
CA VAL A 76 1.96 -27.81 -31.55
C VAL A 76 0.63 -28.31 -32.12
N GLY A 77 -0.49 -27.75 -31.65
CA GLY A 77 -1.83 -28.12 -32.10
C GLY A 77 -2.03 -27.86 -33.59
N GLY A 78 -1.56 -26.73 -34.11
CA GLY A 78 -1.59 -26.40 -35.53
C GLY A 78 -0.74 -27.37 -36.37
N THR A 79 0.44 -27.75 -35.87
CA THR A 79 1.30 -28.73 -36.55
C THR A 79 0.64 -30.10 -36.62
N VAL A 80 0.07 -30.58 -35.51
CA VAL A 80 -0.64 -31.87 -35.47
C VAL A 80 -1.85 -31.85 -36.41
N ALA A 81 -2.67 -30.80 -36.36
CA ALA A 81 -3.83 -30.65 -37.24
C ALA A 81 -3.42 -30.62 -38.72
N GLY A 82 -2.36 -29.88 -39.06
CA GLY A 82 -1.82 -29.82 -40.43
C GLY A 82 -1.34 -31.18 -40.94
N LEU A 83 -0.66 -31.97 -40.09
CA LEU A 83 -0.23 -33.33 -40.44
C LEU A 83 -1.43 -34.26 -40.64
N LEU A 84 -2.47 -34.16 -39.79
CA LEU A 84 -3.70 -34.95 -39.95
C LEU A 84 -4.40 -34.65 -41.28
N VAL A 85 -4.52 -33.36 -41.62
CA VAL A 85 -5.08 -32.93 -42.92
C VAL A 85 -4.25 -33.46 -44.09
N LYS A 86 -2.91 -33.35 -44.01
CA LYS A 86 -2.02 -33.87 -45.06
C LYS A 86 -2.17 -35.38 -45.24
N THR A 87 -2.19 -36.15 -44.15
CA THR A 87 -2.35 -37.60 -44.21
C THR A 87 -3.72 -37.98 -44.75
N ALA A 88 -4.79 -37.32 -44.31
CA ALA A 88 -6.14 -37.56 -44.83
C ALA A 88 -6.23 -37.28 -46.34
N TRP A 89 -5.59 -36.21 -46.82
CA TRP A 89 -5.53 -35.87 -48.25
C TRP A 89 -4.89 -36.98 -49.07
N VAL A 90 -3.70 -37.45 -48.65
CA VAL A 90 -2.95 -38.52 -49.34
C VAL A 90 -3.68 -39.86 -49.35
N VAL A 91 -4.52 -40.14 -48.35
CA VAL A 91 -5.29 -41.39 -48.28
C VAL A 91 -6.55 -41.33 -49.17
N LEU A 92 -7.15 -40.14 -49.34
CA LEU A 92 -8.41 -39.97 -50.07
C LEU A 92 -8.22 -39.63 -51.57
N PHE A 93 -7.11 -39.01 -51.95
CA PHE A 93 -6.81 -38.57 -53.31
C PHE A 93 -5.40 -38.99 -53.73
#